data_AF-A0A0F9G8V0-F1
#
_entry.id   AF-A0A0F9G8V0-F1
#
_cell.length_a   1.000
_cell.length_b   1.000
_cell.length_c   1.000
_cell.angle_alpha   90.00
_cell.angle_beta   90.00
_cell.angle_gamma   90.00
#
_symmetry.space_group_name_H-M   'P 1'
#
loop_
_entity.id
_entity.type
_entity.pdbx_description
1 polymer ?
#
loop_
_entity_poly.entity_id
_entity_poly.type
_entity_poly.pdbx_seq_one_letter_code
_entity_poly.pdbx_strand_id
1 'polypeptide(L)'
;MLQFPLFKRVVIWGLVVLGLVLALPNAFYSRVESHNDAVLEIEALGATPERTEAEAAWPGFLPSGLVNLGLDLRGGAHLLAEVQVEDVYADRMDALWPEIRNALRDERDTVGTFRRQDELCRSHR
;
A
#
# COMPACT_ATOMS: atom_id res chain seq x y z
N MET A 1 1.62 -7.49 55.96
CA MET A 1 2.55 -7.03 54.91
C MET A 1 3.09 -8.25 54.17
N LEU A 2 2.80 -8.44 52.89
CA LEU A 2 3.29 -9.63 52.16
C LEU A 2 4.81 -9.56 51.98
N GLN A 3 5.55 -10.32 52.79
CA GLN A 3 6.99 -10.48 52.65
C GLN A 3 7.28 -11.50 51.53
N PHE A 4 7.39 -10.99 50.31
CA PHE A 4 7.87 -11.80 49.19
C PHE A 4 9.40 -11.87 49.22
N PRO A 5 10.01 -13.08 49.09
CA PRO A 5 11.45 -13.23 49.03
C PRO A 5 12.04 -12.51 47.82
N LEU A 6 13.20 -11.86 48.00
CA LEU A 6 13.86 -11.02 46.98
C LEU A 6 14.05 -11.76 45.65
N PHE A 7 14.38 -13.05 45.69
CA PHE A 7 14.54 -13.89 44.50
C PHE A 7 13.30 -13.91 43.61
N LYS A 8 12.10 -14.10 44.19
CA LYS A 8 10.85 -14.12 43.43
C LYS A 8 10.57 -12.77 42.76
N ARG A 9 10.89 -11.67 43.45
CA ARG A 9 10.75 -10.31 42.90
C ARG A 9 11.71 -10.09 41.72
N VAL A 10 12.97 -10.49 41.86
CA VAL A 10 13.97 -10.38 40.78
C VAL A 10 13.53 -11.18 39.55
N VAL A 11 13.04 -12.41 39.73
CA VAL A 11 12.55 -13.24 38.63
C VAL A 11 11.35 -12.59 37.93
N ILE A 12 10.38 -12.07 38.68
CA ILE A 12 9.20 -11.39 38.11
C ILE A 12 9.63 -10.16 37.30
N TRP A 13 10.46 -9.29 37.88
CA TRP A 13 10.96 -8.11 37.17
C TRP A 13 11.79 -8.48 35.94
N GLY A 14 12.63 -9.52 36.03
CA GLY A 14 13.40 -10.03 34.89
C GLY A 14 12.51 -10.50 33.75
N LEU A 15 11.46 -11.27 34.03
CA LEU A 15 10.50 -11.73 33.03
C LEU A 15 9.73 -10.56 32.38
N VAL A 16 9.29 -9.59 33.19
CA VAL A 16 8.58 -8.41 32.69
C VAL A 16 9.49 -7.58 31.78
N VAL A 17 10.73 -7.31 32.20
CA VAL A 17 11.70 -6.56 31.39
C VAL A 17 12.01 -7.30 30.10
N LEU A 18 12.21 -8.62 30.15
CA LEU A 18 12.43 -9.43 28.94
C LEU A 18 11.25 -9.33 27.97
N GLY A 19 10.01 -9.44 28.47
CA GLY A 19 8.80 -9.27 27.66
C GLY A 19 8.71 -7.89 27.02
N LEU A 20 9.05 -6.83 27.75
CA LEU A 20 9.08 -5.46 27.22
C LEU A 20 10.15 -5.29 26.14
N VAL A 21 11.34 -5.86 26.31
CA VAL A 21 12.42 -5.81 25.30
C VAL A 21 12.00 -6.53 24.02
N LEU A 22 11.33 -7.68 24.12
CA LEU A 22 10.82 -8.40 22.96
C LEU A 22 9.62 -7.71 22.28
N ALA A 23 8.84 -6.93 23.03
CA ALA A 23 7.74 -6.14 22.48
C ALA A 23 8.21 -4.81 21.84
N LEU A 24 9.37 -4.30 22.23
CA LEU A 24 9.93 -3.02 21.78
C LEU A 24 9.98 -2.84 20.24
N PRO A 25 10.39 -3.85 19.45
CA PRO A 25 10.45 -3.73 17.99
C PRO A 25 9.06 -3.49 17.38
N ASN A 26 8.03 -4.11 17.95
CA ASN A 26 6.65 -3.94 17.50
C ASN A 26 6.08 -2.56 17.84
N ALA A 27 6.58 -1.89 18.88
CA ALA A 27 6.23 -0.50 19.19
C ALA A 27 6.89 0.51 18.23
N PHE A 28 8.03 0.15 17.63
CA PHE A 28 8.76 0.97 16.65
C PHE A 28 8.76 0.33 15.25
N TYR A 29 7.59 -0.20 14.85
CA TYR A 29 7.43 -1.00 13.63
C TYR A 29 8.10 -0.39 12.39
N SER A 30 7.80 0.88 12.07
CA SER A 30 8.30 1.55 10.86
C SER A 30 9.83 1.69 10.81
N ARG A 31 10.47 1.87 11.97
CA ARG A 31 11.93 2.00 12.07
C ARG A 31 12.64 0.67 11.89
N VAL A 32 12.06 -0.39 12.46
CA VAL A 32 12.60 -1.75 12.33
C VAL A 32 12.38 -2.28 10.91
N GLU A 33 11.25 -1.94 10.29
CA GLU A 33 10.96 -2.26 8.90
C GLU A 33 11.99 -1.61 7.96
N SER A 34 12.24 -0.29 8.10
CA SER A 34 13.26 0.39 7.28
C SER A 34 14.67 -0.17 7.47
N HIS A 35 15.01 -0.61 8.68
CA HIS A 35 16.29 -1.27 8.96
C HIS A 35 16.36 -2.64 8.26
N ASN A 36 15.34 -3.48 8.43
CA ASN A 36 15.30 -4.81 7.82
C ASN A 36 15.31 -4.73 6.29
N ASP A 37 14.55 -3.80 5.71
CA ASP A 37 14.52 -3.56 4.27
C ASP A 37 15.88 -3.08 3.77
N ALA A 38 16.54 -2.15 4.48
CA ALA A 38 17.88 -1.68 4.13
C ALA A 38 18.93 -2.81 4.19
N VAL A 39 18.89 -3.67 5.21
CA VAL A 39 19.78 -4.84 5.32
C VAL A 39 19.60 -5.78 4.13
N LEU A 40 18.35 -6.07 3.76
CA LEU A 40 18.03 -6.91 2.59
C LEU A 40 18.52 -6.27 1.28
N GLU A 41 18.34 -4.96 1.11
CA GLU A 41 18.82 -4.24 -0.07
C GLU A 41 20.35 -4.18 -0.16
N ILE A 42 21.04 -4.01 0.97
CA ILE A 42 22.51 -4.03 1.03
C ILE A 42 23.04 -5.40 0.61
N GLU A 43 22.39 -6.48 1.04
CA GLU A 43 22.75 -7.84 0.65
C GLU A 43 22.52 -8.08 -0.85
N ALA A 44 21.43 -7.56 -1.42
CA ALA A 44 21.06 -7.77 -2.81
C ALA A 44 21.83 -6.90 -3.82
N LEU A 45 22.03 -5.62 -3.50
CA LEU A 45 22.48 -4.58 -4.44
C LEU A 45 23.77 -3.87 -3.99
N GLY A 46 24.28 -4.19 -2.81
CA GLY A 46 25.46 -3.58 -2.22
C GLY A 46 25.19 -2.30 -1.43
N ALA A 47 26.16 -1.95 -0.57
CA ALA A 47 26.08 -0.81 0.33
C ALA A 47 26.18 0.53 -0.41
N THR A 48 25.12 1.34 -0.34
CA THR A 48 25.13 2.76 -0.68
C THR A 48 25.09 3.58 0.62
N PRO A 49 25.58 4.84 0.61
CA PRO A 49 25.56 5.69 1.81
C PRO A 49 24.16 5.83 2.42
N GLU A 50 23.13 5.96 1.59
CA GLU A 50 21.73 6.05 2.03
C GLU A 50 21.23 4.75 2.71
N ARG A 51 21.61 3.57 2.21
CA ARG A 51 21.23 2.29 2.83
C ARG A 51 21.93 2.06 4.15
N THR A 52 23.20 2.46 4.27
CA THR A 52 23.93 2.34 5.54
C THR A 52 23.37 3.24 6.64
N GLU A 53 22.82 4.40 6.28
CA GLU A 53 22.12 5.27 7.25
C GLU A 53 20.80 4.65 7.72
N ALA A 54 20.05 4.03 6.80
CA ALA A 54 18.81 3.32 7.14
C ALA A 54 19.07 2.07 7.99
N GLU A 55 20.15 1.33 7.73
CA GLU A 55 20.62 0.24 8.59
C GLU A 55 20.99 0.77 10.00
N ALA A 56 21.66 1.92 10.11
CA ALA A 56 22.03 2.48 11.41
C ALA A 56 20.84 2.97 12.26
N ALA A 57 19.63 3.07 11.68
CA ALA A 57 18.43 3.54 12.37
C ALA A 57 17.95 2.59 13.49
N TRP A 58 18.34 1.31 13.45
CA TRP A 58 18.04 0.33 14.50
C TRP A 58 19.32 -0.36 14.99
N PRO A 59 19.55 -0.46 16.32
CA PRO A 59 20.77 -1.10 16.80
C PRO A 59 20.72 -2.62 16.61
N GLY A 60 21.74 -3.20 15.98
CA GLY A 60 21.79 -4.64 15.70
C GLY A 60 21.85 -5.56 16.92
N PHE A 61 22.03 -5.03 18.13
CA PHE A 61 21.94 -5.81 19.37
C PHE A 61 20.51 -5.97 19.90
N LEU A 62 19.56 -5.17 19.40
CA LEU A 62 18.15 -5.28 19.74
C LEU A 62 17.47 -6.27 18.78
N PRO A 63 16.48 -7.05 19.25
CA PRO A 63 15.70 -7.89 18.36
C PRO A 63 15.04 -7.04 17.27
N SER A 64 15.02 -7.56 16.04
CA SER A 64 14.36 -6.94 14.88
C SER A 64 13.17 -7.75 14.36
N GLY A 65 12.74 -8.75 15.14
CA GLY A 65 11.60 -9.60 14.82
C GLY A 65 10.30 -8.82 14.86
N LEU A 66 9.75 -8.53 13.69
CA LEU A 66 8.44 -7.92 13.52
C LEU A 66 7.38 -9.00 13.33
N VAL A 67 6.25 -8.84 14.03
CA VAL A 67 5.03 -9.61 13.74
C VAL A 67 4.30 -8.89 12.61
N ASN A 68 3.88 -9.62 11.57
CA ASN A 68 3.08 -9.06 10.48
C ASN A 68 1.74 -8.53 11.02
N LEU A 69 1.68 -7.24 11.30
CA LEU A 69 0.46 -6.56 11.68
C LEU A 69 -0.39 -6.40 10.41
N GLY A 70 -1.62 -6.92 10.46
CA GLY A 70 -2.58 -6.70 9.38
C GLY A 70 -2.83 -5.21 9.15
N LEU A 71 -3.42 -4.87 8.00
CA LEU A 71 -3.68 -3.50 7.55
C LEU A 71 -4.35 -2.61 8.63
N ASP A 72 -5.29 -3.19 9.37
CA ASP A 72 -6.06 -2.52 10.43
C ASP A 72 -5.18 -2.02 11.59
N LEU A 73 -4.13 -2.79 11.95
CA LEU A 73 -3.20 -2.44 13.02
C LEU A 73 -2.03 -1.57 12.54
N ARG A 74 -1.80 -1.51 11.23
CA ARG A 74 -0.73 -0.72 10.60
C ARG A 74 -1.15 0.71 10.22
N GLY A 75 -2.45 1.03 10.34
CA GLY A 75 -2.97 2.39 10.11
C GLY A 75 -2.84 2.89 8.66
N GLY A 76 -2.65 1.99 7.70
CA GLY A 76 -2.53 2.33 6.28
C GLY A 76 -3.88 2.23 5.56
N ALA A 77 -4.31 3.30 4.89
CA ALA A 77 -5.45 3.24 3.97
C ALA A 77 -4.94 2.71 2.62
N HIS A 78 -5.19 1.43 2.32
CA HIS A 78 -5.06 0.93 0.96
C HIS A 78 -6.29 1.41 0.18
N LEU A 79 -6.16 2.53 -0.54
CA LEU A 79 -7.18 2.97 -1.49
C LEU A 79 -7.14 2.02 -2.69
N LEU A 80 -7.93 0.95 -2.62
CA LEU A 80 -8.34 0.19 -3.79
C LEU A 80 -9.27 1.10 -4.60
N ALA A 81 -8.68 1.89 -5.49
CA ALA A 81 -9.43 2.52 -6.56
C ALA A 81 -9.71 1.44 -7.60
N GLU A 82 -10.83 0.74 -7.46
CA GLU A 82 -11.35 -0.12 -8.52
C GLU A 82 -11.76 0.79 -9.67
N VAL A 83 -11.03 0.69 -10.78
CA VAL A 83 -11.40 1.37 -12.02
C VAL A 83 -12.41 0.48 -12.72
N GLN A 84 -13.66 0.95 -12.80
CA GLN A 84 -14.70 0.30 -13.59
C GLN A 84 -14.32 0.43 -15.07
N VAL A 85 -13.77 -0.66 -15.63
CA VAL A 85 -13.19 -0.64 -16.98
C VAL A 85 -14.29 -0.41 -18.02
N GLU A 86 -15.51 -0.88 -17.75
CA GLU A 86 -16.71 -0.66 -18.56
C GLU A 86 -17.01 0.83 -18.75
N ASP A 87 -16.90 1.63 -17.69
CA ASP A 87 -17.13 3.08 -17.74
C ASP A 87 -16.03 3.77 -18.57
N VAL A 88 -14.77 3.34 -18.43
CA VAL A 88 -13.65 3.85 -19.23
C VAL A 88 -13.82 3.54 -20.72
N TYR A 89 -14.35 2.36 -21.07
CA TYR A 89 -14.64 2.02 -22.45
C TYR A 89 -15.76 2.89 -23.03
N ALA A 90 -16.84 3.11 -22.28
CA ALA A 90 -17.92 3.99 -22.70
C ALA A 90 -17.43 5.43 -22.93
N ASP A 91 -16.70 5.99 -21.96
CA ASP A 91 -16.12 7.33 -22.05
C ASP A 91 -15.16 7.46 -23.24
N ARG A 92 -14.36 6.41 -23.51
CA ARG A 92 -13.45 6.41 -24.67
C ARG A 92 -14.20 6.41 -26.00
N MET A 93 -15.30 5.65 -26.12
CA MET A 93 -16.13 5.62 -27.32
C MET A 93 -16.86 6.95 -27.53
N ASP A 94 -17.35 7.56 -26.45
CA ASP A 94 -18.02 8.86 -26.48
C ASP A 94 -17.06 9.99 -26.87
N ALA A 95 -15.83 9.94 -26.38
CA ALA A 95 -14.77 10.88 -26.75
C ALA A 95 -14.37 10.79 -28.23
N LEU A 96 -14.50 9.61 -28.87
CA LEU A 96 -14.18 9.42 -30.29
C LEU A 96 -15.28 9.93 -31.24
N TRP A 97 -16.50 10.08 -30.75
CA TRP A 97 -17.65 10.45 -31.59
C TRP A 97 -17.47 11.78 -32.35
N PRO A 98 -16.98 12.89 -31.74
CA PRO A 98 -16.79 14.15 -32.45
C PRO A 98 -15.80 14.03 -33.62
N GLU A 99 -14.74 13.24 -33.47
CA GLU A 99 -13.74 13.01 -34.52
C GLU A 99 -14.35 12.24 -35.69
N ILE A 100 -15.04 11.13 -35.40
CA ILE A 100 -15.74 10.32 -36.40
C ILE A 100 -16.80 11.15 -37.13
N ARG A 101 -17.58 11.95 -36.40
CA ARG A 101 -18.60 12.86 -36.96
C ARG A 101 -17.97 13.87 -37.91
N ASN A 102 -16.82 14.45 -37.56
CA ASN A 102 -16.15 15.43 -38.40
C ASN A 102 -15.63 14.77 -39.69
N ALA A 103 -14.99 13.61 -39.59
CA ALA A 103 -14.53 12.86 -40.77
C ALA A 103 -15.70 12.46 -41.70
N LEU A 104 -16.81 11.98 -41.14
CA LEU A 104 -18.01 11.64 -41.91
C LEU A 104 -18.71 12.88 -42.51
N ARG A 105 -18.55 14.06 -41.90
CA ARG A 105 -19.11 15.31 -42.41
C ARG A 105 -18.37 15.78 -43.66
N ASP A 106 -17.06 15.61 -43.70
CA ASP A 106 -16.25 15.94 -44.88
C ASP A 106 -16.63 15.03 -46.07
N GLU A 107 -16.96 13.76 -45.78
CA GLU A 107 -17.39 12.78 -46.79
C GLU A 107 -18.92 12.73 -47.03
N ARG A 108 -19.66 13.77 -46.60
CA ARG A 108 -21.14 13.80 -46.58
C ARG A 108 -21.78 13.49 -47.93
N ASP A 109 -21.17 13.92 -49.03
CA ASP A 109 -21.73 13.73 -50.37
C ASP A 109 -21.72 12.25 -50.80
N THR A 110 -20.86 11.43 -50.19
CA THR A 110 -20.76 9.98 -50.43
C THR A 110 -21.61 9.17 -49.45
N VAL A 111 -21.60 9.55 -48.16
CA VAL A 111 -22.18 8.74 -47.07
C VAL A 111 -23.65 9.11 -46.78
N GLY A 112 -24.10 10.29 -47.22
CA GLY A 112 -25.46 10.77 -46.96
C GLY A 112 -25.67 11.23 -45.51
N THR A 113 -26.93 11.25 -45.05
CA THR A 113 -27.27 11.74 -43.71
C THR A 113 -27.09 10.65 -42.65
N PHE A 114 -26.32 10.93 -41.60
CA PHE A 114 -26.08 10.01 -40.48
C PHE A 114 -26.52 10.62 -39.14
N ARG A 115 -26.88 9.76 -38.18
CA ARG A 115 -27.23 10.13 -36.79
C ARG A 115 -26.67 9.10 -35.83
N ARG A 116 -26.17 9.55 -34.67
CA ARG A 116 -25.80 8.66 -33.55
C ARG A 116 -27.08 8.00 -33.02
N GLN A 117 -27.05 6.70 -32.80
CA GLN A 117 -28.08 6.02 -32.00
C GLN A 117 -27.54 5.90 -30.58
N ASP A 118 -28.06 6.72 -29.66
CA ASP A 118 -27.78 6.54 -28.24
C ASP A 118 -28.69 5.42 -27.71
N GLU A 119 -28.09 4.40 -27.08
CA GLU A 119 -28.80 3.20 -26.60
C GLU A 119 -29.82 3.50 -25.49
N LEU A 120 -29.76 4.70 -24.88
CA LEU A 120 -30.64 5.14 -23.80
C LEU A 120 -32.13 5.23 -24.16
N CYS A 121 -32.49 5.21 -25.46
CA CYS A 121 -33.89 5.30 -25.88
C CYS A 121 -34.60 3.94 -26.05
N ARG A 122 -34.00 2.81 -25.67
CA ARG A 122 -34.57 1.46 -25.88
C ARG A 122 -35.00 0.72 -24.59
N SER A 123 -34.79 1.30 -23.40
CA SER A 123 -35.13 0.68 -22.09
C SER A 123 -36.57 0.93 -21.61
N HIS A 124 -37.37 1.75 -22.30
CA HIS A 124 -38.74 2.09 -21.88
C HIS A 124 -39.78 1.82 -22.98
N ARG A 125 -39.73 0.63 -23.60
CA ARG A 125 -40.90 0.05 -24.28
C ARG A 125 -40.94 -1.45 -24.08
#